data_AF-A0A0P9YK76-F1
#
_entry.id   AF-A0A0P9YK76-F1
#
_cell.length_a   1.000
_cell.length_b   1.000
_cell.length_c   1.000
_cell.angle_alpha   90.00
_cell.angle_beta   90.00
_cell.angle_gamma   90.00
#
_symmetry.space_group_name_H-M   'P 1'
#
loop_
_entity.id
_entity.type
_entity.pdbx_description
1 polymer ?
#
loop_
_entity_poly.entity_id
_entity_poly.type
_entity_poly.pdbx_seq_one_letter_code
_entity_poly.pdbx_strand_id
1 'polypeptide(L)'
;GVDTARLIFNTTFGLLGFIDVGTHMGLQRNDEDFGQTLGHWGVGSGPFVVIPLLGPSTVRDAFAKIPDTYTTPYRYIDHVPTRNTALGVNLVDTRASLLSAERMISGDRYTFIRNAYLQNREFKVKDGQVEDDF
;
A
#
# COMPACT_ATOMS: atom_id res chain seq x y z
N GLY A 1 -10.25 7.32 -13.09
CA GLY A 1 -11.63 7.09 -13.58
C GLY A 1 -12.30 5.94 -12.86
N VAL A 2 -11.66 4.76 -12.87
CA VAL A 2 -12.17 3.53 -12.23
C VAL A 2 -12.41 3.71 -10.73
N ASP A 3 -11.48 4.32 -9.97
CA ASP A 3 -11.65 4.49 -8.52
C ASP A 3 -12.79 5.45 -8.15
N THR A 4 -13.01 6.50 -8.96
CA THR A 4 -14.18 7.39 -8.81
C THR A 4 -15.48 6.64 -9.04
N ALA A 5 -15.53 5.77 -10.05
CA ALA A 5 -16.69 4.92 -10.30
C ALA A 5 -16.91 3.96 -9.12
N ARG A 6 -15.86 3.27 -8.65
CA ARG A 6 -15.92 2.40 -7.45
C ARG A 6 -16.46 3.16 -6.24
N LEU A 7 -15.97 4.38 -5.97
CA LEU A 7 -16.45 5.22 -4.87
C LEU A 7 -17.94 5.51 -4.99
N ILE A 8 -18.41 5.92 -6.18
CA ILE A 8 -19.83 6.19 -6.41
C ILE A 8 -20.65 4.93 -6.16
N PHE A 9 -20.33 3.82 -6.82
CA PHE A 9 -21.13 2.59 -6.74
C PHE A 9 -21.12 1.96 -5.33
N ASN A 10 -19.96 1.90 -4.68
CA ASN A 10 -19.85 1.35 -3.34
C ASN A 10 -20.58 2.23 -2.32
N THR A 11 -20.59 3.55 -2.52
CA THR A 11 -21.31 4.45 -1.61
C THR A 11 -22.82 4.36 -1.82
N THR A 12 -23.30 4.39 -3.07
CA THR A 12 -24.73 4.45 -3.40
C THR A 12 -25.43 3.11 -3.31
N PHE A 13 -24.81 2.03 -3.79
CA PHE A 13 -25.40 0.69 -3.84
C PHE A 13 -24.76 -0.29 -2.85
N GLY A 14 -23.55 0.01 -2.38
CA GLY A 14 -22.79 -0.83 -1.45
C GLY A 14 -22.96 -0.46 0.03
N LEU A 15 -24.04 0.25 0.38
CA LEU A 15 -24.29 0.75 1.75
C LEU A 15 -23.09 1.54 2.29
N LEU A 16 -22.73 2.67 1.68
CA LEU A 16 -21.56 3.47 2.09
C LEU A 16 -20.22 2.70 2.05
N GLY A 17 -20.13 1.64 1.26
CA GLY A 17 -18.93 0.83 1.09
C GLY A 17 -18.81 -0.38 2.01
N PHE A 18 -19.84 -0.72 2.79
CA PHE A 18 -19.89 -2.02 3.49
C PHE A 18 -19.89 -3.21 2.52
N ILE A 19 -20.38 -3.02 1.30
CA ILE A 19 -20.42 -4.02 0.23
C ILE A 19 -19.68 -3.47 -0.99
N ASP A 20 -18.70 -4.21 -1.50
CA ASP A 20 -17.89 -3.81 -2.67
C ASP A 20 -18.57 -4.21 -3.99
N VAL A 21 -19.59 -3.45 -4.39
CA VAL A 21 -20.33 -3.64 -5.64
C VAL A 21 -19.44 -3.38 -6.88
N GLY A 22 -18.52 -2.43 -6.79
CA GLY A 22 -17.63 -2.06 -7.89
C GLY A 22 -16.78 -3.23 -8.39
N THR A 23 -16.29 -4.08 -7.48
CA THR A 23 -15.56 -5.31 -7.86
C THR A 23 -16.43 -6.27 -8.67
N HIS A 24 -17.70 -6.45 -8.32
CA HIS A 24 -18.63 -7.28 -9.09
C HIS A 24 -18.95 -6.73 -10.48
N MET A 25 -18.75 -5.43 -10.69
CA MET A 25 -18.91 -4.75 -11.98
C MET A 25 -17.64 -4.80 -12.85
N GLY A 26 -16.59 -5.51 -12.41
CA GLY A 26 -15.31 -5.59 -13.13
C GLY A 26 -14.43 -4.35 -12.98
N LEU A 27 -14.79 -3.41 -12.09
CA LEU A 27 -13.94 -2.26 -11.80
C LEU A 27 -12.82 -2.72 -10.86
N GLN A 28 -11.62 -2.93 -11.38
CA GLN A 28 -10.47 -3.32 -10.54
C GLN A 28 -10.02 -2.15 -9.66
N ARG A 29 -9.57 -2.47 -8.44
CA ARG A 29 -9.06 -1.49 -7.49
C ARG A 29 -7.62 -1.12 -7.86
N ASN A 30 -7.30 0.17 -7.86
CA ASN A 30 -5.92 0.65 -7.94
C ASN A 30 -5.47 1.09 -6.55
N ASP A 31 -4.33 0.57 -6.09
CA ASP A 31 -3.72 0.95 -4.81
C ASP A 31 -2.50 1.85 -5.06
N GLU A 32 -2.78 3.14 -5.24
CA GLU A 32 -1.80 4.20 -5.45
C GLU A 32 -1.40 4.89 -4.14
N ASP A 33 -0.15 5.33 -4.06
CA ASP A 33 0.38 6.10 -2.93
C ASP A 33 1.30 7.23 -3.42
N PHE A 34 1.60 8.20 -2.56
CA PHE A 34 2.37 9.37 -2.97
C PHE A 34 3.79 9.02 -3.45
N GLY A 35 4.36 7.91 -3.00
CA GLY A 35 5.68 7.47 -3.46
C GLY A 35 5.64 6.91 -4.89
N GLN A 36 4.50 6.35 -5.33
CA GLN A 36 4.28 5.96 -6.73
C GLN A 36 4.23 7.21 -7.59
N THR A 37 3.46 8.22 -7.17
CA THR A 37 3.42 9.54 -7.82
C THR A 37 4.81 10.14 -7.98
N LEU A 38 5.61 10.19 -6.90
CA LEU A 38 6.98 10.69 -6.97
C LEU A 38 7.86 9.87 -7.93
N GLY A 39 7.71 8.55 -7.92
CA GLY A 39 8.43 7.65 -8.83
C GLY A 39 8.09 7.88 -10.28
N HIS A 40 6.80 8.03 -10.60
CA HIS A 40 6.31 8.35 -11.94
C HIS A 40 6.87 9.70 -12.43
N TRP A 41 7.07 10.65 -11.51
CA TRP A 41 7.67 11.97 -11.79
C TRP A 41 9.21 11.96 -11.80
N GLY A 42 9.83 10.77 -11.82
CA GLY A 42 11.28 10.61 -11.95
C GLY A 42 12.08 10.74 -10.65
N VAL A 43 11.43 10.86 -9.49
CA VAL A 43 12.14 10.83 -8.20
C VAL A 43 12.63 9.40 -7.94
N GLY A 44 13.96 9.24 -7.92
CA GLY A 44 14.61 7.97 -7.64
C GLY A 44 14.22 7.41 -6.26
N SER A 45 14.19 6.09 -6.13
CA SER A 45 13.81 5.43 -4.88
C SER A 45 14.78 5.71 -3.73
N GLY A 46 16.07 5.85 -4.05
CA GLY A 46 17.15 5.89 -3.06
C GLY A 46 17.38 4.53 -2.40
N PRO A 47 18.18 4.49 -1.31
CA PRO A 47 18.49 3.26 -0.59
C PRO A 47 17.26 2.53 -0.04
N PHE A 48 17.34 1.21 -0.01
CA PHE A 48 16.38 0.38 0.71
C PHE A 48 16.58 0.51 2.22
N VAL A 49 15.49 0.63 2.96
CA VAL A 49 15.47 0.72 4.42
C VAL A 49 14.34 -0.15 4.97
N VAL A 50 14.50 -0.65 6.20
CA VAL A 50 13.42 -1.30 6.94
C VAL A 50 13.04 -0.39 8.09
N ILE A 51 11.82 0.13 8.06
CA ILE A 51 11.32 1.04 9.08
C ILE A 51 10.74 0.18 10.21
N PRO A 52 11.10 0.43 11.49
CA PRO A 52 10.49 -0.26 12.62
C PRO A 52 8.96 -0.20 12.55
N LEU A 53 8.30 -1.35 12.73
CA LEU A 53 6.84 -1.55 12.65
C LEU A 53 6.23 -1.40 11.25
N LEU A 54 6.70 -0.46 10.43
CA LEU A 54 6.15 -0.18 9.09
C LEU A 54 6.70 -1.07 7.98
N GLY A 55 7.87 -1.69 8.20
CA GLY A 55 8.42 -2.70 7.30
C GLY A 55 9.31 -2.17 6.17
N PRO A 56 9.50 -2.96 5.11
CA PRO A 56 10.34 -2.62 3.96
C PRO A 56 9.91 -1.32 3.26
N SER A 57 10.88 -0.48 2.89
CA SER A 57 10.66 0.80 2.21
C SER A 57 11.89 1.22 1.41
N THR A 58 11.75 2.26 0.58
CA THR A 58 12.89 3.06 0.11
C THR A 58 12.93 4.41 0.82
N VAL A 59 14.01 5.17 0.70
CA VAL A 59 14.08 6.54 1.26
C VAL A 59 12.97 7.43 0.70
N ARG A 60 12.74 7.39 -0.62
CA ARG A 60 11.63 8.11 -1.27
C ARG A 60 10.29 7.72 -0.65
N ASP A 61 10.02 6.42 -0.58
CA ASP A 61 8.74 5.91 -0.09
C ASP A 61 8.56 6.19 1.41
N ALA A 62 9.64 6.22 2.19
CA ALA A 62 9.60 6.53 3.61
C ALA A 62 9.12 7.96 3.87
N PHE A 63 9.63 8.93 3.09
CA PHE A 63 9.17 10.31 3.16
C PHE A 63 7.78 10.50 2.55
N ALA A 64 7.45 9.74 1.50
CA ALA A 64 6.14 9.79 0.87
C ALA A 64 4.99 9.35 1.80
N LYS A 65 5.28 8.54 2.83
CA LYS A 65 4.29 8.20 3.86
C LYS A 65 3.75 9.41 4.62
N ILE A 66 4.49 10.52 4.71
CA ILE A 66 4.04 11.73 5.42
C ILE A 66 2.78 12.31 4.77
N PRO A 67 2.77 12.66 3.46
CA PRO A 67 1.56 13.10 2.78
C PRO A 67 0.47 12.02 2.78
N ASP A 68 0.82 10.73 2.66
CA ASP A 68 -0.17 9.64 2.73
C ASP A 68 -0.92 9.62 4.07
N THR A 69 -0.31 10.05 5.18
CA THR A 69 -1.04 10.08 6.47
C THR A 69 -2.27 10.99 6.47
N TYR A 70 -2.32 12.01 5.59
CA TYR A 70 -3.47 12.91 5.48
C TYR A 70 -4.65 12.27 4.74
N THR A 71 -4.44 11.18 4.00
CA THR A 71 -5.52 10.45 3.34
C THR A 71 -6.09 9.32 4.22
N THR A 72 -5.49 9.07 5.39
CA THR A 72 -5.95 8.05 6.32
C THR A 72 -7.00 8.59 7.31
N PRO A 73 -8.07 7.83 7.62
CA PRO A 73 -9.09 8.27 8.57
C PRO A 73 -8.58 8.32 10.02
N TYR A 74 -7.55 7.52 10.36
CA TYR A 74 -7.03 7.43 11.72
C TYR A 74 -6.53 8.78 12.27
N ARG A 75 -5.98 9.63 11.40
CA ARG A 75 -5.45 10.94 11.77
C ARG A 75 -6.54 11.89 12.30
N TYR A 76 -7.79 11.67 11.89
CA TYR A 76 -8.94 12.50 12.23
C TYR A 76 -9.75 11.97 13.42
N ILE A 77 -9.26 10.92 14.11
CA ILE A 77 -9.84 10.42 15.35
C ILE A 77 -9.25 11.20 16.53
N ASP A 78 -10.04 12.10 17.11
CA ASP A 78 -9.62 12.93 18.25
C ASP A 78 -9.40 12.11 19.53
N HIS A 79 -10.23 11.07 19.75
CA HIS A 79 -10.12 10.20 20.92
C HIS A 79 -8.87 9.33 20.83
N VAL A 80 -7.80 9.76 21.51
CA VAL A 80 -6.47 9.14 21.49
C VAL A 80 -6.49 7.63 21.76
N PRO A 81 -7.21 7.11 22.78
CA PRO A 81 -7.28 5.66 22.99
C PRO A 81 -7.85 4.92 21.78
N THR A 82 -8.96 5.40 21.20
CA THR A 82 -9.58 4.78 20.02
C THR A 82 -8.64 4.80 18.82
N ARG A 83 -7.97 5.93 18.58
CA ARG A 83 -6.98 6.06 17.49
C ARG A 83 -5.86 5.03 17.65
N ASN A 84 -5.28 4.94 18.84
CA ASN A 84 -4.18 4.03 19.11
C ASN A 84 -4.63 2.56 19.01
N THR A 85 -5.83 2.23 19.49
CA THR A 85 -6.41 0.89 19.31
C THR A 85 -6.60 0.56 17.83
N ALA A 86 -7.16 1.48 17.04
CA ALA A 86 -7.36 1.26 15.60
C ALA A 86 -6.04 1.04 14.86
N LEU A 87 -5.01 1.84 15.16
CA LEU A 87 -3.65 1.66 14.62
C LEU A 87 -3.04 0.31 15.04
N GLY A 88 -3.20 -0.08 16.31
CA GLY A 88 -2.71 -1.36 16.82
C GLY A 88 -3.38 -2.55 16.14
N VAL A 89 -4.70 -2.51 15.95
CA VAL A 89 -5.45 -3.55 15.22
C VAL A 89 -4.98 -3.63 13.77
N ASN A 90 -4.83 -2.50 13.08
CA ASN A 90 -4.34 -2.47 11.71
C ASN A 90 -2.92 -3.04 11.57
N LEU A 91 -2.03 -2.76 12.52
CA LEU A 91 -0.68 -3.32 12.56
C LEU A 91 -0.70 -4.84 12.71
N VAL A 92 -1.53 -5.36 13.62
CA VAL A 92 -1.67 -6.81 13.83
C VAL A 92 -2.26 -7.49 12.60
N ASP A 93 -3.30 -6.90 12.00
CA ASP A 93 -3.93 -7.40 10.77
C ASP A 93 -2.94 -7.45 9.60
N THR A 94 -2.18 -6.37 9.40
CA THR A 94 -1.12 -6.31 8.39
C THR A 94 -0.06 -7.38 8.64
N ARG A 95 0.34 -7.61 9.89
CA ARG A 95 1.32 -8.67 10.20
C ARG A 95 0.76 -10.06 9.92
N ALA A 96 -0.51 -10.28 10.25
CA ALA A 96 -1.20 -11.54 10.05
C ALA A 96 -1.32 -11.89 8.56
N SER A 97 -1.65 -10.90 7.71
CA SER A 97 -1.76 -11.09 6.26
C SER A 97 -0.43 -11.48 5.59
N LEU A 98 0.71 -11.11 6.18
CA LEU A 98 2.04 -11.46 5.69
C LEU A 98 2.52 -12.86 6.13
N LEU A 99 1.87 -13.52 7.09
CA LEU A 99 2.32 -14.81 7.62
C LEU A 99 2.33 -15.93 6.56
N SER A 100 1.43 -15.89 5.59
CA SER A 100 1.39 -16.83 4.48
C SER A 100 2.56 -16.59 3.51
N ALA A 101 2.79 -15.33 3.13
CA ALA A 101 3.87 -14.93 2.25
C ALA A 101 5.25 -15.23 2.84
N GLU A 102 5.39 -15.10 4.15
CA GLU A 102 6.63 -15.37 4.87
C GLU A 102 7.09 -16.84 4.75
N ARG A 103 6.16 -17.78 4.57
CA ARG A 103 6.48 -19.19 4.36
C ARG A 103 7.09 -19.48 2.99
N MET A 104 6.95 -18.55 2.04
CA MET A 104 7.51 -18.66 0.69
C MET A 104 8.93 -18.09 0.59
N ILE A 105 9.45 -17.49 1.66
CA ILE A 105 10.81 -16.95 1.70
C ILE A 105 11.80 -18.10 1.60
N SER A 106 12.74 -17.98 0.67
CA SER A 106 13.85 -18.92 0.49
C SER A 106 15.20 -18.18 0.55
N GLY A 107 16.22 -18.84 1.08
CA GLY A 107 17.57 -18.28 1.23
C GLY A 107 17.68 -17.19 2.29
N ASP A 108 18.48 -16.16 2.02
CA ASP A 108 18.65 -15.03 2.94
C ASP A 108 17.38 -14.18 3.00
N ARG A 109 16.75 -14.16 4.18
CA ARG A 109 15.49 -13.44 4.42
C ARG A 109 15.57 -11.97 4.06
N TYR A 110 16.65 -11.29 4.44
CA TYR A 110 16.78 -9.86 4.22
C TYR A 110 16.84 -9.55 2.72
N THR A 111 17.68 -10.26 1.99
CA THR A 111 17.86 -10.09 0.54
C THR A 111 16.60 -10.47 -0.23
N PHE A 112 15.94 -11.57 0.16
CA PHE A 112 14.67 -11.99 -0.45
C PHE A 112 13.61 -10.89 -0.31
N ILE A 113 13.38 -10.40 0.92
CA ILE A 113 12.38 -9.35 1.18
C ILE A 113 12.75 -8.06 0.44
N ARG A 114 14.02 -7.65 0.47
CA ARG A 114 14.51 -6.46 -0.24
C ARG A 114 14.21 -6.54 -1.73
N ASN A 115 14.60 -7.64 -2.37
CA ASN A 115 14.44 -7.80 -3.82
C ASN A 115 12.95 -7.89 -4.21
N ALA A 116 12.16 -8.67 -3.46
CA ALA A 116 10.71 -8.76 -3.68
C ALA A 116 10.03 -7.39 -3.52
N TYR A 117 10.39 -6.61 -2.49
CA TYR A 117 9.87 -5.26 -2.30
C TYR A 117 10.24 -4.34 -3.47
N LEU A 118 11.52 -4.28 -3.86
CA LEU A 118 11.98 -3.38 -4.92
C LEU A 118 11.36 -3.73 -6.28
N GLN A 119 11.29 -5.02 -6.63
CA GLN A 119 10.63 -5.48 -7.86
C GLN A 119 9.14 -5.12 -7.87
N ASN A 120 8.42 -5.40 -6.78
CA ASN A 120 7.00 -5.02 -6.68
C ASN A 120 6.81 -3.49 -6.75
N ARG A 121 7.74 -2.74 -6.16
CA ARG A 121 7.67 -1.28 -6.13
C ARG A 121 7.90 -0.67 -7.51
N GLU A 122 8.87 -1.19 -8.25
CA GLU A 122 9.10 -0.77 -9.63
C GLU A 122 7.91 -1.08 -10.52
N PHE A 123 7.35 -2.29 -10.40
CA PHE A 123 6.13 -2.68 -11.12
C PHE A 123 4.98 -1.70 -10.87
N LYS A 124 4.76 -1.32 -9.61
CA LYS A 124 3.72 -0.35 -9.23
C LYS A 124 3.95 1.05 -9.79
N VAL A 125 5.18 1.57 -9.69
CA VAL A 125 5.54 2.89 -10.24
C VAL A 125 5.33 2.97 -11.76
N LYS A 126 5.47 1.85 -12.47
CA LYS A 126 5.31 1.75 -13.93
C LYS A 126 3.91 1.30 -14.36
N ASP A 127 2.89 1.36 -13.48
CA ASP A 127 1.52 0.90 -13.78
C ASP A 127 1.45 -0.53 -14.34
N GLY A 128 2.36 -1.39 -13.89
CA GLY A 128 2.48 -2.78 -14.33
C GLY A 128 3.14 -2.99 -15.70
N GLN A 129 3.59 -1.92 -16.36
CA GLN A 129 4.39 -1.98 -17.59
C GLN A 129 5.88 -2.09 -17.26
N VAL A 130 6.31 -3.28 -16.86
CA VAL A 130 7.76 -3.56 -16.75
C VAL A 130 8.22 -4.07 -18.11
N GLU A 131 9.06 -3.29 -18.80
CA GLU A 131 9.84 -3.80 -19.94
C GLU A 131 10.75 -4.92 -19.42
N ASP A 132 10.60 -6.10 -20.00
CA ASP A 132 11.45 -7.25 -19.72
C ASP A 132 12.67 -7.12 -20.64
N ASP A 133 13.80 -6.63 -20.10
CA ASP A 133 15.03 -6.37 -20.87
C ASP A 133 15.82 -7.66 -21.24
N PHE A 134 15.14 -8.81 -21.42
CA PHE A 134 15.76 -10.08 -21.83
C PHE A 134 15.65 -10.35 -23.34
#